data_AF-A0A522V4E1-F1
#
_entry.id   AF-A0A522V4E1-F1
#
_cell.length_a   1.000
_cell.length_b   1.000
_cell.length_c   1.000
_cell.angle_alpha   90.00
_cell.angle_beta   90.00
_cell.angle_gamma   90.00
#
_symmetry.space_group_name_H-M   'P 1'
#
loop_
_entity.id
_entity.type
_entity.pdbx_description
1 polymer ?
#
loop_
_entity_poly.entity_id
_entity_poly.type
_entity_poly.pdbx_seq_one_letter_code
_entity_poly.pdbx_strand_id
1 'polypeptide(L)'
;MNRQNFLAMAVVFAFLLPIVSFAARLSEPEELDKLIKKISERQAKNLKTFEKKTKAYFFEAQKPETVEMLIKEFPPGDTVTIIVFSNLSKKPAKDIVAMKKSGMGWPDMAGKLKINLKAAVKEVKDFRLGIG
;
A
#
# COMPACT_ATOMS: atom_id res chain seq x y z
N MET A 1 -13.60 -39.14 -48.20
CA MET A 1 -13.51 -37.92 -47.38
C MET A 1 -12.80 -38.30 -46.08
N ASN A 2 -11.57 -37.81 -45.93
CA ASN A 2 -10.49 -38.49 -45.19
C ASN A 2 -10.53 -38.31 -43.67
N ARG A 3 -10.17 -39.38 -42.96
CA ARG A 3 -9.98 -39.55 -41.50
C ARG A 3 -8.95 -38.60 -40.85
N GLN A 4 -8.39 -37.65 -41.59
CA GLN A 4 -7.35 -36.72 -41.14
C GLN A 4 -7.92 -35.46 -40.46
N ASN A 5 -9.22 -35.17 -40.64
CA ASN A 5 -9.82 -33.93 -40.13
C ASN A 5 -10.24 -34.01 -38.65
N PHE A 6 -10.28 -35.21 -38.05
CA PHE A 6 -10.70 -35.35 -36.64
C PHE A 6 -9.54 -35.17 -35.65
N LEU A 7 -8.31 -35.44 -36.06
CA LEU A 7 -7.11 -35.24 -35.24
C LEU A 7 -6.70 -33.76 -35.14
N ALA A 8 -6.97 -32.97 -36.18
CA ALA A 8 -6.67 -31.53 -36.18
C ALA A 8 -7.53 -30.73 -35.18
N MET A 9 -8.71 -31.22 -34.80
CA MET A 9 -9.61 -30.52 -33.87
C MET A 9 -9.23 -30.71 -32.39
N ALA A 10 -8.45 -31.74 -32.05
CA ALA A 10 -8.00 -31.98 -30.67
C ALA A 10 -6.74 -31.19 -30.29
N VAL A 11 -5.91 -30.80 -31.28
CA VAL A 11 -4.63 -30.10 -31.02
C VAL A 11 -4.82 -28.60 -30.79
N VAL A 12 -5.90 -28.00 -31.31
CA VAL A 12 -6.18 -26.56 -31.13
C VAL A 12 -6.72 -26.23 -29.73
N PHE A 13 -7.27 -27.22 -29.01
CA PHE A 13 -7.81 -27.00 -27.66
C PHE A 13 -6.74 -27.02 -26.55
N ALA A 14 -5.56 -27.61 -26.80
CA ALA A 14 -4.47 -27.67 -25.82
C ALA A 14 -3.55 -26.43 -25.82
N PHE A 15 -3.66 -25.54 -26.81
CA PHE A 15 -2.83 -24.33 -26.92
C PHE A 15 -3.52 -23.04 -26.48
N LEU A 16 -4.80 -23.08 -26.09
CA LEU A 16 -5.56 -21.93 -25.60
C LEU A 16 -5.58 -21.79 -24.07
N LEU A 17 -4.68 -22.48 -23.37
CA LEU A 17 -4.48 -22.28 -21.95
C LEU A 17 -2.99 -22.19 -21.64
N PRO A 18 -2.39 -21.00 -21.70
CA PRO A 18 -1.73 -20.56 -20.51
C PRO A 18 -2.85 -20.19 -19.54
N ILE A 19 -3.19 -21.15 -18.66
CA ILE A 19 -3.53 -20.80 -17.28
C ILE A 19 -2.28 -20.12 -16.74
N VAL A 20 -2.06 -18.87 -17.14
CA VAL A 20 -1.43 -17.93 -16.26
C VAL A 20 -2.47 -17.73 -15.18
N SER A 21 -2.37 -18.58 -14.16
CA SER A 21 -2.62 -18.16 -12.80
C SER A 21 -1.65 -17.03 -12.48
N PHE A 22 -1.80 -15.87 -13.14
CA PHE A 22 -1.68 -14.60 -12.46
C PHE A 22 -2.79 -14.63 -11.42
N ALA A 23 -2.53 -15.30 -10.29
CA ALA A 23 -3.13 -14.87 -9.04
C ALA A 23 -2.90 -13.36 -9.02
N ALA A 24 -3.95 -12.58 -9.24
CA ALA A 24 -3.89 -11.17 -9.56
C ALA A 24 -3.01 -10.46 -8.54
N ARG A 25 -1.72 -10.30 -8.86
CA ARG A 25 -0.80 -9.49 -8.08
C ARG A 25 -1.25 -8.08 -8.39
N LEU A 26 -1.95 -7.49 -7.42
CA LEU A 26 -2.26 -6.07 -7.45
C LEU A 26 -0.97 -5.32 -7.76
N SER A 27 -1.05 -4.32 -8.62
CA SER A 27 0.07 -3.41 -8.83
C SER A 27 0.43 -2.75 -7.49
N GLU A 28 1.69 -2.36 -7.28
CA GLU A 28 2.12 -1.73 -6.02
C GLU A 28 1.26 -0.53 -5.59
N PRO A 29 0.81 0.36 -6.51
CA PRO A 29 -0.18 1.40 -6.20
C PRO A 29 -1.50 0.86 -5.63
N GLU A 30 -2.07 -0.16 -6.25
CA GLU A 30 -3.35 -0.74 -5.82
C GLU A 30 -3.20 -1.53 -4.51
N GLU A 31 -2.06 -2.20 -4.30
CA GLU A 31 -1.77 -2.86 -3.03
C GLU A 31 -1.65 -1.83 -1.89
N LEU A 32 -0.96 -0.70 -2.13
CA LEU A 32 -0.87 0.39 -1.17
C LEU A 32 -2.25 0.96 -0.82
N ASP A 33 -3.05 1.30 -1.83
CA ASP A 33 -4.40 1.84 -1.61
C ASP A 33 -5.30 0.86 -0.85
N LYS A 34 -5.20 -0.44 -1.15
CA LYS A 34 -5.94 -1.48 -0.43
C LYS A 34 -5.49 -1.60 1.02
N LEU A 35 -4.19 -1.48 1.31
CA LEU A 35 -3.66 -1.50 2.67
C LEU A 35 -4.13 -0.28 3.46
N ILE A 36 -4.07 0.91 2.86
CA ILE A 36 -4.55 2.16 3.45
C ILE A 36 -6.02 2.03 3.86
N LYS A 37 -6.89 1.61 2.92
CA LYS A 37 -8.32 1.42 3.20
C LYS A 37 -8.55 0.45 4.36
N LYS A 38 -7.87 -0.71 4.35
CA LYS A 38 -8.00 -1.71 5.42
C LYS A 38 -7.54 -1.22 6.79
N ILE A 39 -6.44 -0.47 6.86
CA ILE A 39 -5.96 0.11 8.12
C ILE A 39 -6.98 1.12 8.64
N SER A 40 -7.44 2.03 7.76
CA SER A 40 -8.45 3.04 8.11
C SER A 40 -9.74 2.40 8.62
N GLU A 41 -10.31 1.43 7.90
CA GLU A 41 -11.55 0.74 8.29
C GLU A 41 -11.43 0.01 9.64
N ARG A 42 -10.32 -0.70 9.86
CA ARG A 42 -10.12 -1.48 11.09
C ARG A 42 -9.86 -0.58 12.30
N GLN A 43 -9.05 0.47 12.12
CA GLN A 43 -8.55 1.29 13.22
C GLN A 43 -9.43 2.51 13.52
N ALA A 44 -10.33 2.90 12.62
CA ALA A 44 -11.27 4.01 12.85
C ALA A 44 -12.12 3.83 14.12
N LYS A 45 -12.41 2.58 14.51
CA LYS A 45 -13.21 2.27 15.72
C LYS A 45 -12.42 2.39 17.03
N ASN A 46 -11.08 2.40 16.98
CA ASN A 46 -10.24 2.41 18.18
C ASN A 46 -8.99 3.29 17.99
N LEU A 47 -9.22 4.59 17.78
CA LEU A 47 -8.16 5.57 17.52
C LEU A 47 -7.15 5.69 18.67
N LYS A 48 -7.58 5.53 19.93
CA LYS A 48 -6.67 5.56 21.10
C LYS A 48 -5.64 4.43 21.06
N THR A 49 -6.10 3.21 20.75
CA THR A 49 -5.19 2.06 20.63
C THR A 49 -4.30 2.19 19.40
N PHE A 50 -4.87 2.67 18.29
CA PHE A 50 -4.12 2.96 17.08
C PHE A 50 -3.00 3.97 17.34
N GLU A 51 -3.29 5.10 17.98
CA GLU A 51 -2.29 6.12 18.33
C GLU A 51 -1.17 5.53 19.19
N LYS A 52 -1.50 4.78 20.24
CA LYS A 52 -0.50 4.12 21.09
C LYS A 52 0.40 3.18 20.29
N LYS A 53 -0.19 2.33 19.44
CA LYS A 53 0.56 1.38 18.60
C LYS A 53 1.40 2.09 17.54
N THR A 54 0.89 3.15 16.93
CA THR A 54 1.62 3.96 15.93
C THR A 54 2.81 4.68 16.54
N LYS A 55 2.63 5.31 17.72
CA LYS A 55 3.74 5.91 18.48
C LYS A 55 4.80 4.87 18.84
N ALA A 56 4.39 3.69 19.30
CA ALA A 56 5.31 2.63 19.67
C ALA A 56 6.05 2.03 18.45
N TYR A 57 5.40 1.93 17.29
CA TYR A 57 6.02 1.38 16.08
C TYR A 57 7.02 2.35 15.45
N PHE A 58 6.71 3.65 15.44
CA PHE A 58 7.52 4.68 14.79
C PHE A 58 8.33 5.54 15.78
N PHE A 59 8.53 5.09 17.02
CA PHE A 59 9.15 5.91 18.08
C PHE A 59 10.56 6.40 17.73
N GLU A 60 11.34 5.59 17.01
CA GLU A 60 12.70 5.96 16.59
C GLU A 60 12.71 6.94 15.42
N ALA A 61 11.61 6.96 14.66
CA ALA A 61 11.58 7.62 13.37
C ALA A 61 10.77 8.93 13.39
N GLN A 62 9.78 9.03 14.27
CA GLN A 62 8.92 10.21 14.40
C GLN A 62 8.67 10.55 15.86
N LYS A 63 8.64 11.85 16.15
CA LYS A 63 8.27 12.34 17.47
C LYS A 63 6.79 12.04 17.77
N PRO A 64 6.42 11.66 19.00
CA PRO A 64 5.03 11.35 19.37
C PRO A 64 4.03 12.45 19.00
N GLU A 65 4.43 13.73 19.12
CA GLU A 65 3.58 14.88 18.80
C GLU A 65 3.27 14.97 17.30
N THR A 66 4.20 14.54 16.45
CA THR A 66 3.98 14.49 14.99
C THR A 66 2.94 13.43 14.66
N VAL A 67 2.99 12.27 15.32
CA VAL A 67 1.99 11.20 15.16
C VAL A 67 0.61 11.68 15.61
N GLU A 68 0.49 12.35 16.77
CA GLU A 68 -0.77 12.90 17.24
C GLU A 68 -1.40 13.90 16.27
N MET A 69 -0.58 14.80 15.72
CA MET A 69 -1.03 15.78 14.73
C MET A 69 -1.58 15.08 13.49
N LEU A 70 -0.86 14.09 12.96
CA LEU A 70 -1.29 13.36 11.77
C LEU A 70 -2.60 12.59 11.98
N ILE A 71 -2.78 11.95 13.14
CA ILE A 71 -4.01 11.19 13.46
C ILE A 71 -5.24 12.10 13.55
N LYS A 72 -5.07 13.36 13.97
CA LYS A 72 -6.17 14.34 14.01
C LYS A 72 -6.56 14.83 12.63
N GLU A 73 -5.61 14.88 11.69
CA GLU A 73 -5.81 15.45 10.35
C GLU A 73 -6.16 14.40 9.29
N PHE A 74 -5.69 13.16 9.46
CA PHE A 74 -5.75 12.13 8.44
C PHE A 74 -6.32 10.82 9.00
N PRO A 75 -7.01 10.03 8.16
CA PRO A 75 -7.44 8.69 8.57
C PRO A 75 -6.22 7.81 8.90
N PRO A 76 -6.40 6.74 9.70
CA PRO A 76 -5.31 5.88 10.16
C PRO A 76 -4.38 5.36 9.06
N GLY A 77 -4.93 4.90 7.93
CA GLY A 77 -4.13 4.40 6.80
C GLY A 77 -3.27 5.48 6.13
N ASP A 78 -3.82 6.68 5.96
CA ASP A 78 -3.08 7.81 5.41
C ASP A 78 -1.99 8.28 6.37
N THR A 79 -2.28 8.32 7.68
CA THR A 79 -1.30 8.67 8.70
C THR A 79 -0.06 7.78 8.64
N VAL A 80 -0.26 6.46 8.59
CA VAL A 80 0.84 5.49 8.50
C VAL A 80 1.62 5.70 7.21
N THR A 81 0.92 5.91 6.11
CA THR A 81 1.56 6.10 4.80
C THR A 81 2.40 7.38 4.76
N ILE A 82 1.91 8.46 5.37
CA ILE A 82 2.66 9.72 5.52
C ILE A 82 3.96 9.49 6.30
N ILE A 83 3.88 8.75 7.42
CA ILE A 83 5.05 8.44 8.25
C ILE A 83 6.06 7.58 7.48
N VAL A 84 5.59 6.53 6.81
CA VAL A 84 6.44 5.65 5.99
C VAL A 84 7.11 6.43 4.86
N PHE A 85 6.37 7.28 4.15
CA PHE A 85 6.94 8.11 3.08
C PHE A 85 7.97 9.11 3.62
N SER A 86 7.70 9.71 4.78
CA SER A 86 8.64 10.60 5.48
C SER A 86 9.93 9.87 5.82
N ASN A 87 9.86 8.65 6.36
CA ASN A 87 11.02 7.83 6.68
C ASN A 87 11.82 7.43 5.44
N LEU A 88 11.15 6.86 4.44
CA LEU A 88 11.80 6.35 3.23
C LEU A 88 12.46 7.47 2.41
N SER A 89 11.85 8.65 2.36
CA SER A 89 12.42 9.81 1.67
C SER A 89 13.37 10.65 2.53
N LYS A 90 13.47 10.37 3.83
CA LYS A 90 14.18 11.18 4.83
C LYS A 90 13.74 12.66 4.84
N LYS A 91 12.51 12.93 4.40
CA LYS A 91 11.89 14.27 4.40
C LYS A 91 10.96 14.44 5.58
N PRO A 92 10.75 15.65 6.09
CA PRO A 92 9.83 15.87 7.20
C PRO A 92 8.40 15.50 6.80
N ALA A 93 7.64 14.93 7.74
CA ALA A 93 6.25 14.53 7.51
C ALA A 93 5.37 15.69 7.02
N LYS A 94 5.69 16.93 7.41
CA LYS A 94 5.02 18.15 6.95
C LYS A 94 5.08 18.34 5.42
N ASP A 95 6.19 17.96 4.78
CA ASP A 95 6.33 18.07 3.32
C ASP A 95 5.41 17.07 2.62
N ILE A 96 5.30 15.86 3.19
CA ILE A 96 4.42 14.80 2.67
C ILE A 96 2.95 15.21 2.86
N VAL A 97 2.61 15.78 4.01
CA VAL A 97 1.29 16.35 4.29
C VAL A 97 0.94 17.45 3.28
N ALA A 98 1.88 18.35 2.97
CA ALA A 98 1.66 19.40 1.98
C ALA A 98 1.37 18.83 0.58
N MET A 99 2.14 17.82 0.14
CA MET A 99 1.90 17.14 -1.14
C MET A 99 0.55 16.41 -1.15
N LYS A 100 0.16 15.78 -0.03
CA LYS A 100 -1.15 15.13 0.08
C LYS A 100 -2.29 16.14 0.02
N LYS A 101 -2.18 17.25 0.74
CA LYS A 101 -3.17 18.35 0.73
C LYS A 101 -3.27 19.05 -0.62
N SER A 102 -2.21 19.04 -1.43
CA SER A 102 -2.27 19.55 -2.82
C SER A 102 -2.97 18.59 -3.80
N GLY A 103 -3.53 17.47 -3.31
CA GLY A 103 -4.26 16.49 -4.14
C GLY A 103 -3.38 15.48 -4.86
N MET A 104 -2.07 15.43 -4.57
CA MET A 104 -1.16 14.48 -5.21
C MET A 104 -1.46 13.04 -4.76
N GLY A 105 -1.44 12.09 -5.69
CA GLY A 105 -1.60 10.66 -5.39
C GLY A 105 -0.34 10.05 -4.75
N TRP A 106 -0.50 8.92 -4.06
CA TRP A 106 0.64 8.19 -3.48
C TRP A 106 1.71 7.78 -4.50
N PRO A 107 1.35 7.29 -5.71
CA PRO A 107 2.34 6.97 -6.72
C PRO A 107 3.15 8.18 -7.20
N ASP A 108 2.48 9.31 -7.42
CA ASP A 108 3.13 10.55 -7.87
C ASP A 108 4.05 11.12 -6.79
N MET A 109 3.61 11.08 -5.52
CA MET A 109 4.46 11.45 -4.39
C MET A 109 5.68 10.55 -4.30
N ALA A 110 5.52 9.23 -4.48
CA ALA A 110 6.64 8.30 -4.45
C ALA A 110 7.65 8.61 -5.58
N GLY A 111 7.17 8.90 -6.78
CA GLY A 111 8.02 9.33 -7.90
C GLY A 111 8.79 10.62 -7.59
N LYS A 112 8.10 11.65 -7.07
CA LYS A 112 8.70 12.95 -6.72
C LYS A 112 9.72 12.84 -5.58
N LEU A 113 9.48 11.94 -4.64
CA LEU A 113 10.34 11.70 -3.49
C LEU A 113 11.41 10.64 -3.74
N LYS A 114 11.44 10.05 -4.94
CA LYS A 114 12.33 8.94 -5.32
C LYS A 114 12.20 7.74 -4.36
N ILE A 115 11.00 7.49 -3.86
CA ILE A 115 10.69 6.35 -2.98
C ILE A 115 10.36 5.13 -3.85
N ASN A 116 10.90 3.97 -3.46
CA ASN A 116 10.46 2.70 -4.03
C ASN A 116 9.09 2.31 -3.45
N LEU A 117 8.04 2.32 -4.29
CA LEU A 117 6.67 1.96 -3.88
C LEU A 117 6.58 0.58 -3.25
N LYS A 118 7.38 -0.39 -3.71
CA LYS A 118 7.40 -1.74 -3.13
C LYS A 118 7.91 -1.74 -1.68
N ALA A 119 8.87 -0.87 -1.37
CA ALA A 119 9.36 -0.69 0.00
C ALA A 119 8.29 -0.04 0.87
N ALA A 120 7.58 0.97 0.35
CA ALA A 120 6.48 1.61 1.05
C ALA A 120 5.32 0.63 1.35
N VAL A 121 4.90 -0.15 0.34
CA VAL A 121 3.90 -1.22 0.51
C VAL A 121 4.31 -2.20 1.58
N LYS A 122 5.58 -2.62 1.57
CA LYS A 122 6.12 -3.54 2.58
C LYS A 122 6.03 -2.95 3.98
N GLU A 123 6.51 -1.73 4.20
CA GLU A 123 6.48 -1.11 5.55
C GLU A 123 5.06 -0.87 6.06
N VAL A 124 4.14 -0.42 5.20
CA VAL A 124 2.72 -0.24 5.56
C VAL A 124 2.07 -1.57 5.90
N LYS A 125 2.43 -2.64 5.19
CA LYS A 125 1.97 -4.01 5.47
C LYS A 125 2.54 -4.56 6.77
N ASP A 126 3.83 -4.36 7.02
CA ASP A 126 4.52 -4.80 8.23
C ASP A 126 3.91 -4.11 9.46
N PHE A 127 3.64 -2.80 9.35
CA PHE A 127 2.88 -2.06 10.35
C PHE A 127 1.51 -2.70 10.61
N ARG A 128 0.71 -2.93 9.56
CA ARG A 128 -0.63 -3.54 9.69
C ARG A 128 -0.59 -4.88 10.40
N LEU A 129 0.44 -5.70 10.14
CA LEU A 129 0.64 -6.99 10.81
C LEU A 129 1.06 -6.80 12.27
N GLY A 130 1.98 -5.88 12.55
CA GLY A 130 2.45 -5.56 13.90
C GLY A 130 1.38 -4.93 14.79
N ILE A 131 0.41 -4.23 14.20
CA ILE A 131 -0.71 -3.62 14.94
C ILE A 131 -2.00 -4.44 14.90
N GLY A 132 -1.94 -5.68 14.39
CA GLY A 132 -3.00 -6.68 14.36
C GLY A 132 -3.93 -6.63 15.57
#